data_AF-A0A921HQM1-F1
#
_entry.id   AF-A0A921HQM1-F1
#
_cell.length_a   1.000
_cell.length_b   1.000
_cell.length_c   1.000
_cell.angle_alpha   90.00
_cell.angle_beta   90.00
_cell.angle_gamma   90.00
#
_symmetry.space_group_name_H-M   'P 1'
#
loop_
_entity.id
_entity.type
_entity.pdbx_description
1 polymer ?
#
loop_
_entity_poly.entity_id
_entity_poly.type
_entity_poly.pdbx_seq_one_letter_code
_entity_poly.pdbx_strand_id
1 'polypeptide(L)' 'MVQRLSKAEFKERYQYSESTYQRRMKEFKKSRFSEGYNAVTAKEITIDVDLYEQFRTWRSKNRFRVRAVC' A
#
# COMPACT_ATOMS: atom_id res chain seq x y z
N MET A 1 12.50 -0.16 13.49
CA MET A 1 12.58 -1.54 12.97
C MET A 1 11.82 -1.58 11.66
N VAL A 2 12.47 -1.97 10.57
CA VAL A 2 11.83 -2.02 9.25
C VAL A 2 10.98 -3.30 9.17
N GLN A 3 9.66 -3.17 9.30
CA GLN A 3 8.73 -4.30 9.19
C GLN A 3 8.37 -4.52 7.73
N ARG A 4 8.98 -5.52 7.10
CA ARG A 4 8.62 -5.99 5.76
C ARG A 4 7.75 -7.22 5.90
N LEU A 5 6.55 -7.16 5.33
CA LEU A 5 5.61 -8.28 5.34
C LEU A 5 5.49 -8.88 3.95
N SER A 6 5.30 -10.20 3.89
CA SER A 6 4.95 -10.86 2.63
C SER A 6 3.52 -10.47 2.22
N LYS A 7 3.15 -10.71 0.95
CA LYS A 7 1.77 -10.50 0.48
C LYS A 7 0.72 -11.21 1.34
N ALA A 8 1.01 -12.43 1.80
CA ALA A 8 0.07 -13.21 2.62
C ALA A 8 -0.13 -12.56 3.99
N GLU A 9 0.98 -12.31 4.70
CA GLU A 9 1.01 -11.62 5.99
C GLU A 9 0.32 -10.25 5.93
N PHE A 10 0.57 -9.50 4.86
CA PHE A 10 -0.03 -8.19 4.65
C PHE A 10 -1.55 -8.29 4.41
N LYS A 11 -2.01 -9.28 3.65
CA LYS A 11 -3.45 -9.49 3.45
C LYS A 11 -4.14 -9.87 4.76
N GLU A 12 -3.53 -10.72 5.58
CA GLU A 12 -4.09 -11.12 6.87
C GLU A 12 -4.12 -9.95 7.86
N ARG A 13 -2.99 -9.24 8.02
CA ARG A 13 -2.88 -8.12 8.95
C ARG A 13 -3.88 -7.00 8.69
N TYR A 14 -4.18 -6.73 7.43
CA TYR A 14 -5.13 -5.68 7.03
C TYR A 14 -6.52 -6.22 6.65
N GLN A 15 -6.73 -7.54 6.75
CA GLN A 15 -7.96 -8.23 6.36
C GLN A 15 -8.49 -7.80 4.99
N TYR A 16 -7.59 -7.66 4.01
CA TYR A 16 -7.95 -7.21 2.66
C TYR A 16 -8.29 -8.36 1.73
N SER A 17 -9.42 -8.25 1.03
CA SER A 17 -9.73 -9.06 -0.15
C SER A 17 -8.73 -8.78 -1.28
N GLU A 18 -8.57 -9.73 -2.21
CA GLU A 18 -7.63 -9.58 -3.33
C GLU A 18 -7.88 -8.35 -4.19
N SER A 19 -9.14 -8.07 -4.52
CA SER A 19 -9.52 -6.89 -5.31
C SER A 19 -9.10 -5.59 -4.62
N THR A 20 -9.30 -5.51 -3.30
CA THR A 20 -8.90 -4.35 -2.49
C THR A 20 -7.39 -4.19 -2.44
N TYR A 21 -6.67 -5.30 -2.21
CA TYR A 21 -5.21 -5.33 -2.21
C TYR A 21 -4.65 -4.88 -3.56
N GLN A 22 -5.12 -5.44 -4.67
CA GLN A 22 -4.67 -5.07 -6.02
C GLN A 22 -4.90 -3.59 -6.30
N ARG A 23 -6.08 -3.06 -5.95
CA ARG A 23 -6.39 -1.63 -6.14
C ARG A 23 -5.45 -0.74 -5.32
N ARG A 24 -5.23 -1.09 -4.05
CA ARG A 24 -4.33 -0.36 -3.14
C ARG A 24 -2.87 -0.42 -3.61
N MET A 25 -2.40 -1.58 -4.06
CA MET A 25 -1.06 -1.75 -4.61
C MET A 25 -0.87 -0.99 -5.91
N LYS A 26 -1.89 -0.91 -6.78
CA LYS A 26 -1.84 -0.10 -8.00
C LYS A 26 -1.67 1.39 -7.69
N GLU A 27 -2.33 1.89 -6.64
CA GLU A 27 -2.14 3.26 -6.16
C GLU A 27 -0.76 3.43 -5.49
N PHE A 28 -0.35 2.48 -4.67
CA PHE A 28 0.95 2.51 -3.98
C PHE A 28 2.12 2.56 -4.95
N LYS A 29 2.09 1.75 -6.02
CA LYS A 29 3.08 1.76 -7.11
C LYS A 29 3.13 3.09 -7.88
N LYS A 30 2.01 3.82 -7.94
CA LYS A 30 1.95 5.13 -8.61
C LYS A 30 2.37 6.28 -7.70
N SER A 31 2.52 6.04 -6.40
CA SER A 31 2.92 7.06 -5.44
C SER A 31 4.44 7.11 -5.28
N ARG A 32 4.93 8.18 -4.65
CA ARG A 32 6.34 8.36 -4.24
C ARG A 32 6.87 7.28 -3.29
N PHE A 33 5.99 6.43 -2.76
CA PHE A 33 6.32 5.35 -1.82
C PHE A 33 6.45 4.00 -2.52
N SER A 34 6.56 3.99 -3.86
CA SER A 34 6.67 2.77 -4.67
C SER A 34 7.87 1.90 -4.30
N GLU A 35 8.93 2.50 -3.76
CA GLU A 35 10.11 1.79 -3.22
C GLU A 35 9.77 0.82 -2.09
N GLY A 36 8.66 1.02 -1.39
CA GLY A 36 8.18 0.10 -0.36
C GLY A 36 7.55 -1.17 -0.92
N TYR A 37 7.38 -1.28 -2.24
CA TYR A 37 6.87 -2.48 -2.91
C TYR A 37 8.01 -3.24 -3.59
N ASN A 38 8.51 -4.28 -2.93
CA ASN A 38 9.52 -5.16 -3.49
C ASN A 38 8.88 -6.44 -4.05
N ALA A 39 8.79 -6.51 -5.37
CA ALA A 39 8.43 -7.75 -6.06
C ALA A 39 9.70 -8.37 -6.64
N VAL A 40 10.30 -9.29 -5.89
CA VAL A 40 11.47 -10.06 -6.35
C VAL A 40 11.02 -11.06 -7.41
N THR A 41 9.86 -11.69 -7.20
CA THR A 41 9.17 -12.54 -8.19
C THR A 41 7.65 -12.39 -8.06
N ALA A 42 6.89 -12.96 -9.00
CA ALA A 42 5.42 -12.98 -8.92
C ALA A 42 4.89 -13.69 -7.67
N LYS A 43 5.70 -14.57 -7.05
CA LYS A 43 5.37 -15.30 -5.82
C LYS A 43 5.96 -14.63 -4.57
N GLU A 44 7.12 -14.01 -4.67
CA GLU A 44 7.77 -13.31 -3.56
C GLU A 44 7.61 -11.79 -3.67
N ILE A 45 6.54 -11.32 -3.05
CA ILE A 45 6.23 -9.90 -2.89
C ILE A 45 6.39 -9.56 -1.42
N THR A 46 7.29 -8.63 -1.13
CA THR A 46 7.51 -8.02 0.17
C THR A 46 7.07 -6.57 0.15
N ILE A 47 6.34 -6.17 1.19
CA ILE A 47 5.77 -4.84 1.34
C ILE A 47 6.35 -4.24 2.62
N ASP A 48 6.97 -3.08 2.48
CA ASP A 48 7.46 -2.30 3.60
C ASP A 48 6.28 -1.60 4.28
N VAL A 49 5.97 -2.01 5.51
CA VAL A 49 4.80 -1.54 6.25
C VAL A 49 4.93 -0.06 6.60
N ASP A 50 6.15 0.40 6.89
CA ASP A 50 6.39 1.78 7.27
C ASP A 50 6.06 2.74 6.12
N LEU A 51 6.58 2.45 4.93
CA LEU A 51 6.27 3.20 3.71
C LEU A 51 4.79 3.07 3.33
N TYR A 52 4.17 1.92 3.58
CA TYR A 52 2.75 1.74 3.33
C TYR A 52 1.87 2.56 4.29
N GLU A 53 2.25 2.71 5.56
CA GLU A 53 1.58 3.59 6.51
C GLU A 53 1.75 5.08 6.15
N GLN A 54 2.94 5.47 5.71
CA GLN A 54 3.17 6.81 5.16
C GLN A 54 2.30 7.06 3.92
N PHE A 55 2.22 6.09 3.01
CA PHE A 55 1.30 6.14 1.87
C PHE A 55 -0.16 6.23 2.30
N ARG A 56 -0.60 5.48 3.32
CA ARG A 56 -1.97 5.58 3.85
C ARG A 56 -2.27 6.98 4.37
N THR A 57 -1.33 7.56 5.11
CA THR A 57 -1.45 8.90 5.66
C THR A 57 -1.49 9.95 4.54
N TRP A 58 -0.59 9.84 3.57
CA TRP A 58 -0.59 10.68 2.37
C TRP A 58 -1.88 10.54 1.57
N ARG A 59 -2.33 9.30 1.32
CA ARG A 59 -3.57 9.01 0.61
C ARG A 59 -4.77 9.60 1.33
N SER A 60 -4.83 9.48 2.66
CA SER A 60 -5.89 10.10 3.46
C SER A 60 -5.91 11.62 3.24
N LYS A 61 -4.76 12.29 3.41
CA LYS A 61 -4.59 13.73 3.17
C LYS A 61 -4.96 14.14 1.73
N ASN A 62 -4.64 13.32 0.74
CA ASN A 62 -4.92 13.59 -0.67
C ASN A 62 -6.37 13.26 -1.08
N ARG A 63 -7.03 12.34 -0.37
CA ARG A 63 -8.43 11.95 -0.62
C ARG A 63 -9.42 13.05 -0.22
N PHE A 64 -9.08 13.87 0.78
CA PHE A 64 -9.89 15.01 1.20
C PHE A 64 -9.83 16.21 0.22
N ARG A 65 -8.87 16.25 -0.71
CA ARG A 65 -8.85 17.30 -1.76
C ARG A 65 -9.98 17.17 -2.78
N VAL A 66 -10.70 16.06 -2.81
CA VAL A 66 -11.78 15.80 -3.80
C VAL A 66 -13.17 16.22 -3.28
N ARG A 67 -13.28 16.83 -2.09
CA ARG A 67 -14.58 17.33 -1.57
C ARG A 67 -14.56 18.80 -1.10
N ALA A 68 -13.73 19.61 -1.75
CA ALA A 68 -13.86 21.07 -1.70
C ALA A 68 -14.29 21.59 -3.08
N VAL A 69 -15.44 21.09 -3.57
CA VAL A 69 -16.19 21.75 -4.64
C VAL A 69 -17.64 21.74 -4.18
N CYS A 70 -18.09 22.96 -3.83
CA CYS A 70 -19.45 23.52 -3.76
C CYS A 70 -20.59 22.65 -3.20
#